data_AF-E0URF6-F1
#
_entry.id   AF-E0URF6-F1
#
_cell.length_a   1.000
_cell.length_b   1.000
_cell.length_c   1.000
_cell.angle_alpha   90.00
_cell.angle_beta   90.00
_cell.angle_gamma   90.00
#
_symmetry.space_group_name_H-M   'P 1'
#
loop_
_entity.id
_entity.type
_entity.pdbx_description
1 polymer ?
#
loop_
_entity_poly.entity_id
_entity_poly.type
_entity_poly.pdbx_seq_one_letter_code
_entity_poly.pdbx_strand_id
1 'polypeptide(L)'
;MDTKKLLENISNNCSSELTKYKFNKGLDISDKYRKGKVTSYQYVLDLIYHFFEKERLLKIEFESIITKELDNTSLLKNGDYRNGINEVLSEIKSQLKEKA
;
A
#
# COMPACT_ATOMS: atom_id res chain seq x y z
N MET A 1 -9.70 -1.35 13.95
CA MET A 1 -9.79 -2.23 12.76
C MET A 1 -8.68 -1.80 11.82
N ASP A 2 -7.89 -2.74 11.32
CA ASP A 2 -6.74 -2.46 10.45
C ASP A 2 -7.22 -2.07 9.04
N THR A 3 -6.80 -0.89 8.55
CA THR A 3 -7.20 -0.35 7.23
C THR A 3 -6.82 -1.30 6.10
N LYS A 4 -5.65 -1.94 6.16
CA LYS A 4 -5.22 -2.89 5.14
C LYS A 4 -6.17 -4.08 5.06
N LYS A 5 -6.47 -4.69 6.22
CA LYS A 5 -7.44 -5.80 6.32
C LYS A 5 -8.83 -5.41 5.86
N LEU A 6 -9.27 -4.19 6.17
CA LEU A 6 -10.55 -3.66 5.66
C LEU A 6 -10.55 -3.64 4.12
N LEU A 7 -9.53 -3.07 3.49
CA LEU A 7 -9.43 -2.97 2.04
C LEU A 7 -9.29 -4.34 1.37
N GLU A 8 -8.52 -5.27 1.95
CA GLU A 8 -8.42 -6.66 1.49
C GLU A 8 -9.77 -7.38 1.53
N ASN A 9 -10.52 -7.22 2.62
CA ASN A 9 -11.86 -7.82 2.76
C ASN A 9 -12.83 -7.27 1.71
N ILE A 10 -12.82 -5.95 1.48
CA ILE A 10 -13.64 -5.33 0.43
C ILE A 10 -13.22 -5.85 -0.95
N SER A 11 -11.91 -5.89 -1.22
CA SER A 11 -11.36 -6.38 -2.49
C SER A 11 -11.77 -7.82 -2.79
N ASN A 12 -11.69 -8.71 -1.80
CA ASN A 12 -12.10 -10.10 -1.91
C ASN A 12 -13.60 -10.21 -2.25
N ASN A 13 -14.44 -9.43 -1.57
CA ASN A 13 -15.87 -9.39 -1.84
C ASN A 13 -16.17 -8.85 -3.26
N CYS A 14 -15.54 -7.74 -3.66
CA CYS A 14 -15.69 -7.17 -4.99
C CYS A 14 -15.24 -8.15 -6.09
N SER A 15 -14.14 -8.86 -5.88
CA SER A 15 -13.61 -9.86 -6.83
C SER A 15 -14.57 -11.05 -7.00
N SER A 16 -15.15 -11.54 -5.91
CA SER A 16 -16.17 -12.59 -5.92
C SER A 16 -17.42 -12.15 -6.69
N GLU A 17 -17.97 -10.99 -6.35
CA GLU A 17 -19.16 -10.46 -7.01
C GLU A 17 -18.90 -10.10 -8.48
N LEU A 18 -17.72 -9.58 -8.82
CA LEU A 18 -17.30 -9.32 -10.20
C LEU A 18 -17.33 -10.61 -11.03
N THR A 19 -16.79 -11.70 -10.49
CA THR A 19 -16.79 -13.02 -11.13
C THR A 19 -18.22 -13.51 -11.34
N LYS A 20 -19.06 -13.42 -10.32
CA LYS A 20 -20.49 -13.77 -10.39
C LYS A 20 -21.20 -13.02 -11.52
N TYR A 21 -21.10 -11.69 -11.59
CA TYR A 21 -21.82 -10.93 -12.63
C TYR A 21 -21.19 -11.01 -14.02
N LYS A 22 -19.86 -11.23 -14.13
CA LYS A 22 -19.19 -11.42 -15.43
C LYS A 22 -19.54 -12.76 -16.08
N PHE A 23 -19.62 -13.84 -15.30
CA PHE A 23 -19.66 -15.19 -15.87
C PHE A 23 -20.98 -15.94 -15.65
N ASN A 24 -21.78 -15.59 -14.63
CA ASN A 24 -23.05 -16.28 -14.38
C ASN A 24 -24.17 -15.74 -15.28
N LYS A 25 -24.54 -16.51 -16.31
CA LYS A 25 -25.63 -16.19 -17.24
C LYS A 25 -27.04 -16.52 -16.70
N GLY A 26 -27.15 -17.28 -15.61
CA GLY A 26 -28.43 -17.69 -15.02
C GLY A 26 -29.09 -16.67 -14.09
N LEU A 27 -28.54 -15.45 -13.98
CA LEU A 27 -29.14 -14.39 -13.17
C LEU A 27 -30.26 -13.70 -13.95
N ASP A 28 -31.45 -13.65 -13.36
CA ASP A 28 -32.60 -12.92 -13.88
C ASP A 28 -32.47 -11.40 -13.63
N ILE A 29 -31.63 -10.76 -14.44
CA ILE A 29 -31.34 -9.32 -14.38
C ILE A 29 -31.13 -8.77 -15.80
N SER A 30 -31.39 -7.48 -15.99
CA SER A 30 -31.10 -6.83 -17.27
C SER A 30 -29.59 -6.70 -17.54
N ASP A 31 -29.22 -6.74 -18.82
CA ASP A 31 -27.84 -6.55 -19.26
C ASP A 31 -27.27 -5.20 -18.85
N LYS A 32 -28.09 -4.15 -18.87
CA LYS A 32 -27.68 -2.80 -18.44
C LYS A 32 -27.33 -2.77 -16.96
N TYR A 33 -28.13 -3.42 -16.11
CA TYR A 33 -27.87 -3.55 -14.68
C TYR A 33 -26.59 -4.36 -14.41
N ARG A 34 -26.45 -5.51 -15.10
CA ARG A 34 -25.25 -6.36 -15.03
C ARG A 34 -23.99 -5.58 -15.39
N LYS A 35 -24.01 -4.84 -16.51
CA LYS A 35 -22.89 -4.02 -16.96
C LYS A 35 -22.53 -2.96 -15.91
N GLY A 36 -23.53 -2.29 -15.34
CA GLY A 36 -23.33 -1.33 -14.24
C GLY A 36 -22.60 -1.95 -13.05
N LYS A 37 -23.07 -3.10 -12.55
CA LYS A 37 -22.42 -3.84 -11.46
C LYS A 37 -20.98 -4.21 -11.78
N VAL A 38 -20.73 -4.79 -12.96
CA VAL A 38 -19.39 -5.19 -13.40
C VAL A 38 -18.44 -3.98 -13.45
N THR A 39 -18.87 -2.88 -14.05
CA THR A 39 -18.07 -1.65 -14.12
C THR A 39 -17.77 -1.09 -12.73
N SER A 40 -18.77 -1.02 -11.85
CA SER A 40 -18.58 -0.49 -10.50
C SER A 40 -17.65 -1.36 -9.65
N TYR A 41 -17.79 -2.70 -9.69
CA TYR A 41 -16.87 -3.57 -8.95
C TYR A 41 -15.43 -3.45 -9.45
N GLN A 42 -15.24 -3.37 -10.78
CA GLN A 42 -13.90 -3.13 -11.34
C GLN A 42 -13.34 -1.79 -10.86
N TYR A 43 -14.12 -0.72 -10.95
CA TYR A 43 -13.71 0.61 -10.49
C TYR A 43 -13.29 0.63 -9.02
N VAL A 44 -14.03 -0.06 -8.13
CA VAL A 44 -13.68 -0.16 -6.72
C VAL A 44 -12.37 -0.94 -6.51
N LEU A 45 -12.15 -2.03 -7.26
CA LEU A 45 -10.89 -2.78 -7.20
C LEU A 45 -9.70 -1.91 -7.61
N ASP A 46 -9.85 -1.13 -8.68
CA ASP A 46 -8.81 -0.22 -9.17
C ASP A 46 -8.50 0.87 -8.14
N LEU A 47 -9.53 1.41 -7.47
CA LEU A 47 -9.34 2.37 -6.36
C LEU A 47 -8.58 1.74 -5.18
N ILE A 48 -8.93 0.52 -4.78
CA ILE A 48 -8.25 -0.18 -3.69
C ILE A 48 -6.78 -0.40 -4.04
N TYR A 49 -6.49 -0.83 -5.27
CA TYR A 49 -5.12 -0.96 -5.76
C TYR A 49 -4.34 0.35 -5.66
N HIS A 50 -4.95 1.48 -6.05
CA HIS A 50 -4.33 2.80 -5.91
C HIS A 50 -3.97 3.16 -4.47
N PHE A 51 -4.79 2.77 -3.49
CA PHE A 51 -4.47 2.99 -2.07
C PHE A 51 -3.32 2.12 -1.58
N PHE A 52 -3.25 0.85 -1.99
CA PHE A 52 -2.09 0.01 -1.67
C PHE A 52 -0.80 0.55 -2.30
N GLU A 53 -0.88 1.07 -3.52
CA GLU A 53 0.27 1.68 -4.17
C GLU A 53 0.74 2.95 -3.45
N LYS A 54 -0.20 3.78 -2.97
CA LYS A 54 0.15 4.93 -2.12
C LYS A 54 0.84 4.52 -0.83
N GLU A 55 0.36 3.47 -0.15
CA GLU A 55 1.01 2.94 1.05
C GLU A 55 2.43 2.45 0.74
N ARG A 56 2.61 1.72 -0.37
CA ARG A 56 3.92 1.26 -0.84
C ARG A 56 4.88 2.43 -1.10
N LEU A 57 4.40 3.46 -1.80
CA LEU A 57 5.19 4.65 -2.10
C LEU A 57 5.57 5.42 -0.84
N LEU A 58 4.66 5.53 0.13
CA LEU A 58 4.95 6.16 1.43
C LEU A 58 6.08 5.44 2.18
N LYS A 59 6.09 4.10 2.17
CA LYS A 59 7.18 3.30 2.78
C LYS A 59 8.52 3.59 2.09
N ILE A 60 8.53 3.65 0.76
CA ILE A 60 9.73 3.93 -0.04
C ILE A 60 10.24 5.35 0.22
N GLU A 61 9.33 6.33 0.25
CA GLU A 61 9.66 7.73 0.54
C GLU A 61 10.30 7.87 1.93
N PHE A 62 9.72 7.22 2.94
CA PHE A 62 10.27 7.23 4.29
C PHE A 62 11.68 6.61 4.36
N GLU A 63 11.90 5.45 3.73
CA GLU A 63 13.22 4.82 3.66
C GLU A 63 14.26 5.71 2.95
N SER A 64 13.83 6.40 1.89
CA SER A 64 14.66 7.34 1.15
C SER A 64 15.07 8.52 2.03
N ILE A 65 14.15 9.08 2.81
CA ILE A 65 14.43 10.16 3.76
C ILE A 65 15.44 9.70 4.82
N ILE A 66 15.23 8.54 5.46
CA ILE A 66 16.17 8.02 6.47
C ILE A 66 17.58 7.81 5.89
N THR A 67 17.66 7.30 4.66
CA THR A 67 18.96 7.13 3.98
C THR A 67 19.62 8.47 3.69
N LYS A 68 18.86 9.45 3.20
CA LYS A 68 19.38 10.79 2.96
C LYS A 68 19.87 11.45 4.24
N GLU A 69 19.15 11.29 5.35
CA GLU A 69 19.60 11.84 6.64
C GLU A 69 20.87 11.16 7.15
N LEU A 70 21.02 9.85 6.95
CA LEU A 70 22.29 9.14 7.21
C LEU A 70 23.43 9.69 6.37
N ASP A 71 23.20 9.96 5.09
CA ASP A 71 24.22 10.54 4.21
C ASP A 71 24.59 11.96 4.67
N ASN A 72 23.61 12.74 5.11
CA ASN A 72 23.82 14.10 5.64
C ASN A 72 24.64 14.12 6.94
N THR A 73 24.59 13.07 7.77
CA THR A 73 25.42 13.03 8.99
C THR A 73 26.91 13.04 8.70
N SER A 74 27.33 12.67 7.48
CA SER A 74 28.71 12.76 7.03
C SER A 74 29.26 14.20 7.07
N LEU A 75 28.36 15.20 6.98
CA LEU A 75 28.68 16.62 7.05
C LEU A 75 28.89 17.12 8.49
N LEU A 76 28.48 16.32 9.49
CA LEU A 76 28.68 16.65 10.90
C LEU A 76 30.12 16.36 11.32
N LYS A 77 30.63 17.19 12.24
CA LYS A 77 31.93 16.93 12.88
C LYS A 77 31.91 15.57 13.58
N ASN A 78 33.03 14.86 13.48
CA ASN A 78 33.22 13.61 14.22
C ASN A 78 33.15 13.88 15.73
N GLY A 79 32.34 13.09 16.43
CA GLY A 79 32.11 13.20 17.86
C GLY A 79 30.81 12.52 18.28
N ASP A 80 30.56 12.49 19.58
CA ASP A 80 29.46 11.71 20.18
C ASP A 80 28.08 12.09 19.64
N TYR A 81 27.87 13.37 19.31
CA TYR A 81 26.63 13.83 18.69
C TYR A 81 26.36 13.16 17.33
N ARG A 82 27.37 13.12 16.45
CA ARG A 82 27.25 12.45 15.15
C ARG A 82 27.04 10.95 15.33
N ASN A 83 27.73 10.34 16.29
CA ASN A 83 27.61 8.91 16.58
C ASN A 83 26.18 8.56 17.02
N GLY A 84 25.60 9.34 17.93
CA GLY A 84 24.23 9.11 18.39
C GLY A 84 23.18 9.23 17.27
N ILE A 85 23.32 10.20 16.36
CA ILE A 85 22.44 10.30 15.18
C ILE A 85 22.61 9.08 14.28
N ASN A 86 23.85 8.70 14.00
CA ASN A 86 24.15 7.54 13.15
C ASN A 86 23.60 6.24 13.70
N GLU A 87 23.72 6.03 15.02
CA GLU A 87 23.21 4.86 15.70
C GLU A 87 21.70 4.74 15.51
N VAL A 88 20.95 5.79 15.86
CA VAL A 88 19.48 5.79 15.76
C VAL A 88 19.02 5.62 14.31
N LEU A 89 19.57 6.38 13.38
CA LEU A 89 19.13 6.29 11.98
C LEU A 89 19.49 4.93 11.35
N SER A 90 20.61 4.32 11.75
CA SER A 90 20.98 2.98 11.29
C SER A 90 20.07 1.90 11.87
N GLU A 91 19.70 2.00 13.16
CA GLU A 91 18.75 1.10 13.79
C GLU A 91 17.41 1.14 13.07
N ILE A 92 16.85 2.33 12.86
CA ILE A 92 15.58 2.52 12.15
C ILE A 92 15.68 1.97 10.72
N LYS A 93 16.79 2.24 10.01
CA LYS A 93 17.01 1.68 8.66
C LYS A 93 17.04 0.14 8.66
N SER A 94 17.57 -0.49 9.70
CA SER A 94 17.54 -1.96 9.84
C SER A 94 16.11 -2.48 9.98
N GLN A 95 15.30 -1.84 10.83
CA GLN A 95 13.90 -2.22 11.04
C GLN A 95 13.04 -2.12 9.77
N LEU A 96 13.39 -1.22 8.84
CA LEU A 96 12.69 -1.08 7.55
C LEU A 96 12.97 -2.24 6.59
N LYS A 97 14.17 -2.84 6.65
CA LYS A 97 14.59 -3.96 5.79
C LYS A 97 14.04 -5.31 6.25
N GLU A 98 13.90 -5.52 7.55
CA GLU A 98 13.40 -6.78 8.13
C GLU A 98 11.89 -7.01 7.89
N LYS A 99 11.15 -5.96 7.51
CA LYS A 99 9.70 -6.00 7.26
C LYS A 99 9.33 -5.86 5.78
N ALA A 100 10.23 -6.20 4.86
CA ALA A 100 10.01 -6.18 3.42
C ALA A 100 9.74 -7.59 2.86
#